data_AF-A0A2V6K923-F1
#
_entry.id   AF-A0A2V6K923-F1
#
_cell.length_a   1.000
_cell.length_b   1.000
_cell.length_c   1.000
_cell.angle_alpha   90.00
_cell.angle_beta   90.00
_cell.angle_gamma   90.00
#
_symmetry.space_group_name_H-M   'P 1'
#
loop_
_entity.id
_entity.type
_entity.pdbx_description
1 polymer ?
#
loop_
_entity_poly.entity_id
_entity_poly.type
_entity_poly.pdbx_seq_one_letter_code
_entity_poly.pdbx_strand_id
1 'polypeptide(L)'
;MLRFTKMSGAGNDFVVIDNRAGNIHLNSDQITRMCDRHRGIGADGILLLEEAQNRADFRMRYFNNDGGEAEMCGNGARCFARFAHKVAGAPGKISFETPAGVIGAELHDELVTL
;
A
#
# COMPACT_ATOMS: atom_id res chain seq x y z
N MET A 1 2.04 -1.49 19.41
CA MET A 1 3.12 -1.02 18.52
C MET A 1 2.78 -1.49 17.12
N LEU A 2 2.76 -0.59 16.13
CA LEU A 2 2.39 -0.89 14.75
C LEU A 2 3.66 -0.93 13.89
N ARG A 3 3.89 -2.02 13.15
CA ARG A 3 5.00 -2.12 12.20
C ARG A 3 4.59 -1.51 10.87
N PHE A 4 5.46 -0.71 10.28
CA PHE A 4 5.24 -0.11 8.97
C PHE A 4 6.55 0.01 8.21
N THR A 5 6.45 0.17 6.89
CA THR A 5 7.56 0.53 6.00
C THR A 5 7.25 1.89 5.38
N LYS A 6 8.24 2.79 5.36
CA LYS A 6 8.13 4.04 4.61
C LYS A 6 8.69 3.83 3.22
N MET A 7 7.92 4.13 2.19
CA MET A 7 8.32 4.00 0.79
C MET A 7 8.06 5.28 0.02
N SER A 8 8.77 5.50 -1.07
CA SER A 8 8.49 6.58 -2.01
C SER A 8 8.58 6.11 -3.45
N GLY A 9 7.75 6.70 -4.31
CA GLY A 9 7.69 6.41 -5.74
C GLY A 9 7.45 7.70 -6.51
N ALA A 10 8.42 8.07 -7.37
CA ALA A 10 8.36 9.27 -8.22
C ALA A 10 8.00 10.58 -7.47
N GLY A 11 8.46 10.72 -6.23
CA GLY A 11 8.23 11.91 -5.41
C GLY A 11 7.05 11.81 -4.44
N ASN A 12 6.13 10.85 -4.63
CA ASN A 12 5.12 10.56 -3.61
C ASN A 12 5.65 9.61 -2.54
N ASP A 13 5.23 9.77 -1.29
CA ASP A 13 5.67 8.95 -0.18
C ASP A 13 4.51 8.33 0.62
N PHE A 14 4.65 7.05 0.96
CA PHE A 14 3.59 6.22 1.54
C PHE A 14 4.06 5.51 2.80
N VAL A 15 3.17 5.43 3.79
CA VAL A 15 3.31 4.46 4.89
C VAL A 15 2.67 3.16 4.44
N VAL A 16 3.43 2.09 4.35
CA VAL A 16 2.97 0.77 3.90
C VAL A 16 2.92 -0.19 5.08
N ILE A 17 1.80 -0.85 5.27
CA ILE A 17 1.53 -1.70 6.43
C ILE A 17 1.05 -3.07 5.94
N ASP A 18 1.64 -4.13 6.51
CA ASP A 18 1.15 -5.50 6.30
C ASP A 18 -0.06 -5.75 7.20
N ASN A 19 -1.23 -5.85 6.58
CA ASN A 19 -2.52 -6.14 7.21
C ASN A 19 -3.13 -7.45 6.68
N ARG A 20 -2.33 -8.42 6.23
CA ARG A 20 -2.84 -9.71 5.76
C ARG A 20 -3.61 -10.47 6.83
N ALA A 21 -3.24 -10.30 8.10
CA ALA A 21 -3.97 -10.86 9.24
C ALA A 21 -5.34 -10.19 9.51
N GLY A 22 -5.67 -9.10 8.82
CA GLY A 22 -6.95 -8.40 8.94
C GLY A 22 -7.23 -7.79 10.32
N ASN A 23 -6.19 -7.56 11.14
CA ASN A 23 -6.33 -7.08 12.51
C ASN A 23 -6.11 -5.57 12.66
N ILE A 24 -5.65 -4.88 11.62
CA ILE A 24 -5.38 -3.44 11.63
C ILE A 24 -6.58 -2.73 10.99
N HIS A 25 -7.24 -1.91 11.81
CA HIS A 25 -8.35 -1.06 11.39
C HIS A 25 -7.99 0.38 11.74
N LEU A 26 -7.79 1.19 10.71
CA LEU A 26 -7.45 2.60 10.86
C LEU A 26 -8.69 3.45 10.62
N ASN A 27 -8.97 4.38 11.53
CA ASN A 27 -9.95 5.44 11.30
C ASN A 27 -9.28 6.67 10.67
N SER A 28 -10.09 7.59 10.13
CA SER A 28 -9.60 8.80 9.46
C SER A 28 -8.70 9.66 10.36
N ASP A 29 -9.05 9.82 11.65
CA ASP A 29 -8.21 10.59 12.60
C ASP A 29 -6.82 9.97 12.79
N GLN A 30 -6.74 8.65 12.87
CA GLN A 30 -5.47 7.92 12.98
C GLN A 30 -4.64 8.09 11.71
N ILE A 31 -5.27 8.00 10.54
CA ILE A 31 -4.61 8.19 9.24
C ILE A 31 -4.04 9.60 9.15
N THR A 32 -4.86 10.62 9.39
CA THR A 32 -4.44 12.03 9.34
C THR A 32 -3.30 12.31 10.32
N ARG A 33 -3.37 11.79 11.55
CA ARG A 33 -2.29 11.94 12.54
C ARG A 33 -1.00 11.24 12.13
N MET A 34 -1.08 10.08 11.49
CA MET A 34 0.11 9.38 10.99
C MET A 34 0.73 10.11 9.78
N CYS A 35 -0.10 10.67 8.91
CA CYS A 35 0.34 11.40 7.72
C CYS A 35 0.85 12.82 8.01
N ASP A 36 0.56 13.40 9.18
CA ASP A 36 1.14 14.68 9.61
C ASP A 36 2.67 14.62 9.61
N ARG A 37 3.31 15.53 8.87
CA ARG A 37 4.77 15.55 8.65
C ARG A 37 5.58 16.09 9.83
N HIS A 38 4.94 16.77 10.78
CA HIS A 38 5.61 17.39 11.92
C HIS A 38 5.40 16.59 13.22
N ARG A 39 4.24 15.95 13.34
CA ARG A 39 3.78 15.26 14.56
C ARG A 39 3.56 13.77 14.37
N GLY A 40 3.50 13.31 13.12
CA GLY A 40 3.33 11.91 12.73
C GLY A 40 4.58 11.33 12.07
N ILE A 41 4.35 10.35 11.21
CA ILE A 41 5.37 9.75 10.34
C ILE A 41 5.65 10.67 9.15
N GLY A 42 4.62 11.36 8.67
CA GLY A 42 4.66 12.20 7.47
C GLY A 42 4.52 11.37 6.20
N ALA A 43 3.45 11.56 5.42
CA ALA A 43 3.23 10.86 4.16
C ALA A 43 2.14 11.53 3.31
N ASP A 44 2.16 11.28 2.00
CA ASP A 44 1.04 11.60 1.12
C ASP A 44 -0.15 10.65 1.33
N GLY A 45 0.10 9.44 1.84
CA GLY A 45 -0.94 8.50 2.22
C GLY A 45 -0.45 7.20 2.84
N ILE A 46 -1.40 6.30 3.09
CA ILE A 46 -1.19 4.99 3.72
C ILE A 46 -1.67 3.89 2.78
N LEU A 47 -0.87 2.84 2.64
CA LEU A 47 -1.19 1.63 1.89
C LEU A 47 -1.29 0.45 2.86
N LEU A 48 -2.42 -0.25 2.85
CA LEU A 48 -2.57 -1.53 3.56
C LEU A 48 -2.51 -2.68 2.57
N LEU A 49 -1.63 -3.65 2.86
CA LEU A 49 -1.57 -4.94 2.21
C LEU A 49 -2.50 -5.91 2.93
N GLU A 50 -3.59 -6.29 2.28
CA GLU A 50 -4.57 -7.24 2.81
C GLU A 50 -4.57 -8.54 1.99
N GLU A 51 -5.17 -9.59 2.54
CA GLU A 51 -5.50 -10.78 1.76
C GLU A 51 -6.53 -10.43 0.67
N ALA A 52 -6.35 -11.03 -0.52
CA ALA A 52 -7.30 -10.87 -1.61
C ALA A 52 -8.68 -11.47 -1.24
N GLN A 53 -9.74 -10.86 -1.74
CA GLN A 53 -11.10 -11.38 -1.57
C GLN A 53 -11.55 -12.29 -2.72
N ASN A 54 -10.91 -12.19 -3.89
CA ASN A 54 -11.20 -12.95 -5.10
C ASN A 54 -9.91 -13.59 -5.66
N ARG A 55 -9.77 -13.63 -7.00
CA ARG A 55 -8.69 -14.34 -7.73
C ARG A 55 -7.40 -13.51 -7.92
N ALA A 56 -7.07 -12.63 -7.00
CA ALA A 56 -5.79 -11.90 -7.01
C ALA A 56 -4.86 -12.44 -5.93
N ASP A 57 -3.58 -12.06 -5.95
CA ASP A 57 -2.64 -12.46 -4.92
C ASP A 57 -2.83 -11.65 -3.62
N PHE A 58 -3.19 -10.37 -3.74
CA PHE A 58 -3.41 -9.46 -2.61
C PHE A 58 -4.56 -8.48 -2.83
N ARG A 59 -4.88 -7.70 -1.80
CA ARG A 59 -5.72 -6.51 -1.89
C ARG A 59 -4.96 -5.29 -1.39
N MET A 60 -5.03 -4.20 -2.15
CA MET A 60 -4.48 -2.90 -1.78
C MET A 60 -5.62 -1.99 -1.32
N ARG A 61 -5.54 -1.50 -0.08
CA ARG A 61 -6.33 -0.34 0.36
C ARG A 61 -5.44 0.87 0.45
N TYR A 62 -5.89 1.97 -0.14
CA TYR A 62 -5.16 3.21 -0.18
C TYR A 62 -5.94 4.32 0.50
N PHE A 63 -5.33 4.98 1.48
CA PHE A 63 -5.87 6.14 2.15
C PHE A 63 -5.02 7.37 1.87
N ASN A 64 -5.66 8.47 1.52
CA ASN A 64 -5.01 9.78 1.43
C ASN A 64 -4.65 10.31 2.82
N ASN A 65 -3.82 11.36 2.85
CA ASN A 65 -3.41 12.02 4.09
C ASN A 65 -4.54 12.71 4.89
N ASP A 66 -5.72 12.90 4.29
CA ASP A 66 -6.93 13.43 4.93
C ASP A 66 -7.79 12.34 5.60
N GLY A 67 -7.38 11.07 5.46
CA GLY A 67 -8.09 9.91 6.01
C GLY A 67 -9.20 9.36 5.11
N GLY A 68 -9.37 9.89 3.90
CA GLY A 68 -10.27 9.35 2.88
C GLY A 68 -9.66 8.15 2.15
N GLU A 69 -10.48 7.13 1.85
CA GLU A 69 -10.07 6.00 1.01
C GLU A 69 -10.14 6.40 -0.46
N ALA A 70 -9.09 6.10 -1.22
CA ALA A 70 -8.98 6.42 -2.64
C ALA A 70 -8.90 5.15 -3.47
N GLU A 71 -9.37 5.23 -4.71
CA GLU A 71 -9.52 4.06 -5.56
C GLU A 71 -8.18 3.50 -6.05
N MET A 72 -7.26 4.38 -6.46
CA MET A 72 -5.96 3.97 -7.01
C MET A 72 -4.98 5.14 -7.03
N CYS A 73 -3.69 4.84 -6.82
CA CYS A 73 -2.58 5.74 -7.11
C CYS A 73 -1.47 4.93 -7.78
N GLY A 74 -1.07 5.28 -9.01
CA GLY A 74 -0.06 4.51 -9.75
C GLY A 74 1.30 4.47 -9.05
N ASN A 75 1.69 5.56 -8.37
CA ASN A 75 2.92 5.61 -7.57
C ASN A 75 2.82 4.71 -6.34
N GLY A 76 1.66 4.73 -5.68
CA GLY A 76 1.36 3.87 -4.54
C GLY A 76 1.31 2.39 -4.94
N ALA A 77 0.68 2.05 -6.06
CA ALA A 77 0.60 0.71 -6.61
C ALA A 77 1.98 0.10 -6.90
N ARG A 78 2.94 0.88 -7.42
CA ARG A 78 4.33 0.41 -7.58
C ARG A 78 5.03 0.15 -6.24
N CYS A 79 4.85 1.05 -5.27
CA CYS A 79 5.39 0.86 -3.91
C CYS A 79 4.78 -0.39 -3.26
N PHE A 80 3.47 -0.54 -3.38
CA PHE A 80 2.71 -1.67 -2.88
C PHE A 80 3.21 -2.98 -3.48
N ALA A 81 3.39 -3.05 -4.80
CA ALA A 81 3.83 -4.27 -5.46
C ALA A 81 5.22 -4.71 -4.99
N ARG A 82 6.17 -3.77 -4.89
CA ARG A 82 7.49 -4.03 -4.30
C ARG A 82 7.39 -4.53 -2.86
N PHE A 83 6.53 -3.92 -2.05
CA PHE A 83 6.32 -4.30 -0.66
C PHE A 83 5.75 -5.72 -0.56
N ALA A 84 4.65 -6.00 -1.27
CA ALA A 84 3.99 -7.29 -1.30
C ALA A 84 4.95 -8.41 -1.72
N HIS A 85 5.73 -8.20 -2.79
CA HIS A 85 6.78 -9.13 -3.21
C HIS A 85 7.78 -9.43 -2.09
N LYS A 86 8.26 -8.40 -1.38
CA LYS A 86 9.22 -8.56 -0.28
C LYS A 86 8.67 -9.34 0.90
N VAL A 87 7.40 -9.13 1.28
CA VAL A 87 6.80 -9.75 2.49
C VAL A 87 6.10 -11.08 2.23
N ALA A 88 5.69 -11.35 0.99
CA ALA A 88 5.06 -12.60 0.62
C ALA A 88 6.01 -13.60 -0.06
N GLY A 89 7.19 -13.16 -0.52
CA GLY A 89 8.10 -14.01 -1.29
C GLY A 89 7.50 -14.45 -2.63
N ALA A 90 6.54 -13.69 -3.15
CA ALA A 90 5.87 -13.99 -4.40
C ALA A 90 6.87 -13.94 -5.58
N PRO A 91 6.69 -14.75 -6.64
CA PRO A 91 7.50 -14.66 -7.86
C PRO A 91 7.41 -13.26 -8.48
N GLY A 92 8.29 -12.93 -9.44
CA GLY A 92 8.41 -11.61 -10.07
C GLY A 92 7.18 -11.08 -10.81
N LYS A 93 6.00 -11.69 -10.66
CA LYS A 93 4.70 -11.18 -11.11
C LYS A 93 3.70 -11.32 -9.97
N ILE A 94 2.95 -10.26 -9.71
CA ILE A 94 1.87 -10.26 -8.72
C ILE A 94 0.62 -9.58 -9.30
N SER A 95 -0.53 -9.87 -8.72
CA SER A 95 -1.80 -9.24 -9.00
C SER A 95 -2.46 -8.79 -7.69
N PHE A 96 -3.12 -7.64 -7.70
CA PHE A 96 -3.82 -7.16 -6.52
C PHE A 96 -5.10 -6.39 -6.82
N GLU A 97 -6.05 -6.53 -5.90
CA GLU A 97 -7.35 -5.87 -5.96
C GLU A 97 -7.25 -4.42 -5.50
N THR A 98 -7.95 -3.54 -6.21
CA THR A 98 -8.20 -2.15 -5.83
C THR A 98 -9.67 -1.83 -6.07
N PRO A 99 -10.22 -0.75 -5.49
CA PRO A 99 -11.55 -0.27 -5.86
C PRO A 99 -11.71 0.00 -7.38
N ALA A 100 -10.63 0.35 -8.08
CA ALA A 100 -10.62 0.55 -9.54
C ALA A 100 -10.52 -0.75 -10.37
N GLY A 101 -10.45 -1.92 -9.73
CA GLY A 101 -10.28 -3.22 -10.37
C GLY A 101 -8.96 -3.93 -10.00
N VAL A 102 -8.71 -5.07 -10.63
CA VAL A 102 -7.48 -5.86 -10.43
C VAL A 102 -6.34 -5.27 -11.26
N ILE A 103 -5.20 -5.06 -10.62
CA ILE A 103 -3.98 -4.55 -11.23
C ILE A 103 -2.92 -5.66 -11.23
N GLY A 104 -2.26 -5.87 -12.38
CA GLY A 104 -1.07 -6.70 -12.47
C GLY A 104 0.19 -5.86 -12.22
N ALA A 105 1.24 -6.48 -11.71
CA ALA A 105 2.54 -5.86 -11.62
C ALA A 105 3.65 -6.88 -11.89
N GLU A 106 4.66 -6.45 -12.64
CA GLU A 106 5.87 -7.23 -12.91
C GLU A 106 7.06 -6.56 -12.21
N LEU A 107 7.85 -7.38 -11.51
CA LEU A 107 9.03 -6.97 -10.78
C LEU A 107 10.27 -7.55 -11.46
N HIS A 108 11.16 -6.66 -11.90
CA HIS A 108 12.45 -7.01 -12.51
C HIS A 108 13.55 -6.27 -11.75
N ASP A 109 14.35 -7.01 -10.97
CA ASP A 109 15.35 -6.44 -10.07
C ASP A 109 14.76 -5.33 -9.19
N GLU A 110 15.17 -4.07 -9.39
CA GLU A 110 14.68 -2.88 -8.68
C GLU A 110 13.50 -2.17 -9.37
N LEU A 111 13.13 -2.60 -10.59
CA LEU A 111 12.04 -2.02 -11.37
C LEU A 111 10.70 -2.69 -11.06
N VAL A 112 9.64 -1.88 -11.11
CA VAL A 112 8.24 -2.32 -11.01
C VAL A 112 7.44 -1.70 -12.16
N THR A 113 6.79 -2.55 -12.94
CA THR A 113 5.87 -2.17 -14.03
C THR A 113 4.46 -2.59 -13.65
N LEU A 114 3.46 -1.75 -13.94
CA LEU A 114 2.03 -2.04 -13.75
C LEU A 114 1.35 -2.35 -15.09
#